data_AF-A0A846HCH0-F1
#
_entry.id   AF-A0A846HCH0-F1
#
_cell.length_a   1.000
_cell.length_b   1.000
_cell.length_c   1.000
_cell.angle_alpha   90.00
_cell.angle_beta   90.00
_cell.angle_gamma   90.00
#
_symmetry.space_group_name_H-M   'P 1'
#
loop_
_entity.id
_entity.type
_entity.pdbx_description
1 polymer ?
#
loop_
_entity_poly.entity_id
_entity_poly.type
_entity_poly.pdbx_seq_one_letter_code
_entity_poly.pdbx_strand_id
1 'polypeptide(L)'
;MDVKQRIRAVIDLLETVRFKTCHQRKAIYFFPVDGKSALNFVCGVRSAANALGLQENRDAWWLAIETRGWKISPLGFLPEMQERGMTDEQMAEEILAIEIDTWRILQAEILSVKEQS
;
A
#
# COMPACT_ATOMS: atom_id res chain seq x y z
N MET A 1 -15.18 -10.57 12.47
CA MET A 1 -14.54 -9.27 12.18
C MET A 1 -15.33 -8.61 11.05
N ASP A 2 -15.88 -7.43 11.28
CA ASP A 2 -16.58 -6.70 10.21
C ASP A 2 -15.59 -6.17 9.15
N VAL A 3 -16.10 -5.68 8.02
CA VAL A 3 -15.27 -5.16 6.92
C VAL A 3 -14.36 -4.00 7.39
N LYS A 4 -14.84 -3.13 8.28
CA LYS A 4 -14.07 -1.97 8.77
C LYS A 4 -12.87 -2.41 9.61
N GLN A 5 -13.10 -3.37 10.50
CA GLN A 5 -12.06 -3.98 11.31
C GLN A 5 -11.04 -4.73 10.45
N ARG A 6 -11.48 -5.42 9.39
CA ARG A 6 -10.58 -6.07 8.43
C ARG A 6 -9.68 -5.06 7.71
N ILE A 7 -10.24 -3.98 7.19
CA ILE A 7 -9.46 -2.92 6.52
C ILE A 7 -8.51 -2.25 7.51
N ARG A 8 -8.97 -1.98 8.74
CA ARG A 8 -8.11 -1.42 9.78
C ARG A 8 -6.93 -2.33 10.09
N ALA A 9 -7.15 -3.63 10.21
CA ALA A 9 -6.08 -4.60 10.43
C ALA A 9 -5.04 -4.62 9.30
N VAL A 10 -5.47 -4.45 8.03
CA VAL A 10 -4.55 -4.34 6.88
C VAL A 10 -3.72 -3.05 6.98
N ILE A 11 -4.36 -1.91 7.28
CA ILE A 11 -3.65 -0.63 7.48
C ILE A 11 -2.62 -0.77 8.62
N ASP A 12 -3.02 -1.30 9.78
CA ASP A 12 -2.15 -1.47 10.94
C ASP A 12 -0.96 -2.40 10.64
N LEU A 13 -1.18 -3.47 9.86
CA LEU A 13 -0.11 -4.36 9.37
C LEU A 13 0.89 -3.58 8.52
N LEU A 14 0.41 -2.84 7.51
CA LEU A 14 1.27 -2.10 6.59
C LEU A 14 2.03 -0.97 7.31
N GLU A 15 1.39 -0.25 8.22
CA GLU A 15 2.04 0.76 9.06
C GLU A 15 3.14 0.14 9.94
N THR A 16 2.86 -1.03 10.53
CA THR A 16 3.85 -1.78 11.33
C THR A 16 5.05 -2.20 10.48
N VAL A 17 4.80 -2.71 9.28
CA VAL A 17 5.85 -3.14 8.34
C VAL A 17 6.68 -1.94 7.91
N ARG A 18 6.05 -0.85 7.49
CA ARG A 18 6.74 0.40 7.11
C ARG A 18 7.62 0.91 8.24
N PHE A 19 7.10 0.99 9.46
CA PHE A 19 7.87 1.43 10.62
C PHE A 19 9.06 0.52 10.93
N LYS A 20 8.85 -0.79 10.99
CA LYS A 20 9.92 -1.74 11.38
C LYS A 20 10.96 -1.93 10.27
N THR A 21 10.55 -2.00 9.02
CA THR A 21 11.45 -2.26 7.89
C THR A 21 12.18 -0.99 7.46
N CYS A 22 11.47 0.12 7.22
CA CYS A 22 12.07 1.33 6.65
C CYS A 22 12.70 2.24 7.72
N HIS A 23 12.05 2.41 8.89
CA HIS A 23 12.56 3.33 9.92
C HIS A 23 13.49 2.65 10.93
N GLN A 24 13.17 1.43 11.39
CA GLN A 24 14.04 0.69 12.30
C GLN A 24 15.13 -0.13 11.58
N ARG A 25 15.13 -0.17 10.25
CA ARG A 25 16.07 -0.95 9.41
C ARG A 25 16.12 -2.44 9.78
N LYS A 26 14.98 -2.99 10.22
CA LYS A 26 14.84 -4.41 10.53
C LYS A 26 14.15 -5.09 9.37
N ALA A 27 14.92 -5.81 8.53
CA ALA A 27 14.41 -6.55 7.39
C ALA A 27 13.65 -7.83 7.80
N ILE A 28 12.60 -7.67 8.61
CA ILE A 28 11.83 -8.77 9.21
C ILE A 28 10.76 -9.28 8.24
N TYR A 29 10.20 -8.40 7.42
CA TYR A 29 9.03 -8.71 6.59
C TYR A 29 9.38 -8.96 5.12
N PHE A 30 10.42 -8.30 4.62
CA PHE A 30 10.97 -8.55 3.30
C PHE A 30 12.46 -8.14 3.27
N PHE A 31 13.22 -8.83 2.43
CA PHE A 31 14.64 -8.57 2.19
C PHE A 31 14.97 -8.94 0.74
N PRO A 32 15.79 -8.16 0.01
CA PRO A 32 16.37 -6.87 0.40
C PRO A 32 15.30 -5.78 0.64
N VAL A 33 15.66 -4.69 1.33
CA VAL A 33 14.75 -3.55 1.55
C VAL A 33 14.79 -2.66 0.30
N ASP A 34 14.16 -3.13 -0.77
CA ASP A 34 14.06 -2.44 -2.05
C ASP A 34 12.62 -2.35 -2.55
N GLY A 35 12.41 -1.56 -3.59
CA GLY A 35 11.07 -1.35 -4.15
C GLY A 35 10.47 -2.61 -4.77
N LYS A 36 11.27 -3.52 -5.33
CA LYS A 36 10.74 -4.76 -5.92
C LYS A 36 10.22 -5.72 -4.84
N SER A 37 10.95 -5.84 -3.74
CA SER A 37 10.61 -6.68 -2.60
C SER A 37 9.41 -6.10 -1.85
N ALA A 38 9.32 -4.78 -1.71
CA ALA A 38 8.15 -4.10 -1.20
C ALA A 38 6.91 -4.33 -2.08
N LEU A 39 7.03 -4.24 -3.42
CA LEU A 39 5.94 -4.55 -4.35
C LEU A 39 5.45 -6.00 -4.19
N ASN A 40 6.38 -6.96 -4.15
CA ASN A 40 6.02 -8.36 -3.94
C ASN A 40 5.30 -8.57 -2.60
N PHE A 41 5.75 -7.89 -1.54
CA PHE A 41 5.11 -7.93 -0.24
C PHE A 41 3.68 -7.39 -0.29
N VAL A 42 3.45 -6.20 -0.84
CA VAL A 42 2.09 -5.62 -0.93
C VAL A 42 1.17 -6.47 -1.82
N CYS A 43 1.67 -7.07 -2.91
CA CYS A 43 0.91 -8.02 -3.72
C CYS A 43 0.45 -9.25 -2.89
N GLY A 44 1.30 -9.74 -1.98
CA GLY A 44 0.94 -10.78 -1.02
C GLY A 44 -0.16 -10.34 -0.06
N VAL A 45 -0.06 -9.12 0.48
CA VAL A 45 -1.09 -8.53 1.36
C VAL A 45 -2.42 -8.39 0.63
N ARG A 46 -2.44 -7.88 -0.60
CA ARG A 46 -3.65 -7.76 -1.43
C ARG A 46 -4.28 -9.11 -1.71
N SER A 47 -3.48 -10.11 -2.08
CA SER A 47 -3.95 -11.48 -2.29
C SER A 47 -4.62 -12.06 -1.04
N ALA A 48 -4.00 -11.87 0.13
CA ALA A 48 -4.57 -12.31 1.41
C ALA A 48 -5.84 -11.53 1.76
N ALA A 49 -5.87 -10.22 1.53
CA ALA A 49 -7.05 -9.38 1.76
C ALA A 49 -8.23 -9.82 0.87
N ASN A 50 -7.98 -10.12 -0.41
CA ASN A 50 -8.98 -10.66 -1.33
C ASN A 50 -9.54 -12.00 -0.85
N ALA A 51 -8.67 -12.91 -0.42
CA ALA A 51 -9.09 -14.20 0.17
C ALA A 51 -9.96 -14.02 1.44
N LEU A 52 -9.82 -12.89 2.15
CA LEU A 52 -10.63 -12.52 3.31
C LEU A 52 -11.87 -11.67 2.95
N GLY A 53 -12.18 -11.53 1.67
CA GLY A 53 -13.35 -10.81 1.17
C GLY A 53 -13.19 -9.30 1.07
N LEU A 54 -11.97 -8.78 1.15
CA LEU A 54 -11.66 -7.38 0.84
C LEU A 54 -11.26 -7.27 -0.63
N GLN A 55 -12.17 -6.75 -1.46
CA GLN A 55 -11.86 -6.52 -2.87
C GLN A 55 -10.99 -5.27 -3.01
N GLU A 56 -9.95 -5.39 -3.84
CA GLU A 56 -9.13 -4.24 -4.24
C GLU A 56 -9.97 -3.29 -5.10
N ASN A 57 -9.98 -2.01 -4.76
CA ASN A 57 -10.55 -0.97 -5.59
C ASN A 57 -9.42 -0.33 -6.41
N ARG A 58 -9.42 -0.59 -7.73
CA ARG A 58 -8.42 -0.06 -8.65
C ARG A 58 -8.45 1.47 -8.71
N ASP A 59 -9.62 2.08 -8.56
CA ASP A 59 -9.76 3.54 -8.56
C ASP A 59 -9.14 4.15 -7.30
N ALA A 60 -9.32 3.49 -6.14
CA ALA A 60 -8.64 3.90 -4.90
C ALA A 60 -7.12 3.79 -5.03
N TRP A 61 -6.61 2.75 -5.70
CA TRP A 61 -5.18 2.58 -5.93
C TRP A 61 -4.60 3.64 -6.87
N TRP A 62 -5.29 3.93 -7.98
CA TRP A 62 -4.91 5.00 -8.89
C TRP A 62 -4.93 6.37 -8.21
N LEU A 63 -5.98 6.66 -7.44
CA LEU A 63 -6.08 7.90 -6.68
C LEU A 63 -4.92 8.05 -5.68
N ALA A 64 -4.53 6.97 -4.98
CA ALA A 64 -3.40 6.98 -4.06
C ALA A 64 -2.06 7.28 -4.78
N ILE A 65 -1.85 6.71 -5.96
CA ILE A 65 -0.66 6.96 -6.79
C ILE A 65 -0.61 8.42 -7.25
N GLU A 66 -1.71 8.92 -7.83
CA GLU A 66 -1.79 10.27 -8.38
C GLU A 66 -1.66 11.34 -7.30
N THR A 67 -2.29 11.14 -6.15
CA THR A 67 -2.21 12.08 -5.00
C THR A 67 -0.78 12.25 -4.50
N ARG A 68 0.08 11.24 -4.71
CA ARG A 68 1.49 11.27 -4.34
C ARG A 68 2.41 11.76 -5.47
N GLY A 69 1.84 12.17 -6.60
CA GLY A 69 2.57 12.77 -7.72
C GLY A 69 3.28 11.78 -8.64
N TRP A 70 2.83 10.52 -8.65
CA TRP A 70 3.33 9.47 -9.52
C TRP A 70 2.46 9.32 -10.76
N LYS A 71 3.07 8.99 -11.89
CA LYS A 71 2.33 8.77 -13.14
C LYS A 71 1.74 7.36 -13.16
N ILE A 72 0.49 7.26 -13.58
CA ILE A 72 -0.10 5.98 -13.95
C ILE A 72 0.53 5.54 -15.27
N SER A 73 1.24 4.42 -15.25
CA SER A 73 1.96 3.85 -16.38
C SER A 73 1.76 2.34 -16.43
N PRO A 74 1.71 1.71 -17.61
CA PRO A 74 1.74 0.26 -17.74
C PRO A 74 2.98 -0.39 -17.11
N LEU A 75 4.09 0.35 -17.03
CA LEU A 75 5.32 -0.12 -16.38
C LEU A 75 5.30 0.05 -14.86
N GLY A 76 4.21 0.60 -14.31
CA GLY A 76 4.12 1.02 -12.91
C GLY A 76 4.94 2.28 -12.63
N PHE A 77 4.97 2.66 -11.36
CA PHE A 77 5.67 3.86 -10.87
C PHE A 77 7.11 3.59 -10.43
N LEU A 78 7.53 2.32 -10.32
CA LEU A 78 8.88 1.95 -9.86
C LEU A 78 9.99 2.49 -10.79
N PRO A 79 9.90 2.40 -12.13
CA PRO A 79 10.91 2.99 -13.01
C PRO A 79 11.01 4.51 -12.83
N GLU A 80 9.89 5.20 -12.67
CA GLU A 80 9.88 6.64 -12.42
C GLU A 80 10.56 7.00 -11.08
N MET A 81 10.36 6.20 -10.03
CA MET A 81 11.06 6.39 -8.75
C MET A 81 12.59 6.25 -8.91
N GLN A 82 13.03 5.27 -9.69
CA GLN A 82 14.45 5.07 -10.00
C GLN A 82 15.03 6.23 -10.82
N GLU A 83 14.30 6.70 -11.84
CA GLU A 83 14.69 7.86 -12.66
C GLU A 83 14.79 9.15 -11.82
N ARG A 84 13.94 9.29 -10.79
CA ARG A 84 14.02 10.39 -9.82
C ARG A 84 15.13 10.22 -8.77
N GLY A 85 15.93 9.14 -8.84
CA GLY A 85 17.07 8.91 -7.96
C GLY A 85 16.71 8.51 -6.54
N MET A 86 15.53 7.93 -6.32
CA MET A 86 15.16 7.40 -5.00
C MET A 86 16.04 6.21 -4.62
N THR A 87 16.43 6.12 -3.35
CA THR A 87 17.13 4.93 -2.83
C THR A 87 16.17 3.75 -2.71
N ASP A 88 16.72 2.54 -2.60
CA ASP A 88 15.93 1.32 -2.42
C ASP A 88 14.99 1.40 -1.22
N GLU A 89 15.45 1.96 -0.09
CA GLU A 89 14.63 2.15 1.10
C GLU A 89 13.53 3.20 0.91
N GLN A 90 13.83 4.29 0.21
CA GLN A 90 12.84 5.32 -0.12
C GLN A 90 11.76 4.75 -1.04
N MET A 91 12.14 3.94 -2.04
CA MET A 91 11.18 3.27 -2.91
C MET A 91 10.30 2.29 -2.10
N ALA A 92 10.91 1.48 -1.24
CA ALA A 92 10.18 0.55 -0.39
C ALA A 92 9.20 1.26 0.55
N GLU A 93 9.62 2.38 1.16
CA GLU A 93 8.76 3.20 2.02
C GLU A 93 7.59 3.79 1.24
N GLU A 94 7.84 4.31 0.04
CA GLU A 94 6.85 4.97 -0.80
C GLU A 94 5.79 3.98 -1.33
N ILE A 95 6.19 2.76 -1.69
CA ILE A 95 5.26 1.68 -2.07
C ILE A 95 4.32 1.34 -0.92
N LEU A 96 4.86 1.18 0.29
CA LEU A 96 4.04 0.92 1.47
C LEU A 96 3.11 2.09 1.78
N ALA A 97 3.55 3.32 1.57
CA ALA A 97 2.72 4.51 1.76
C ALA A 97 1.55 4.56 0.76
N ILE A 98 1.80 4.30 -0.53
CA ILE A 98 0.75 4.19 -1.57
C ILE A 98 -0.29 3.13 -1.17
N GLU A 99 0.18 1.96 -0.71
CA GLU A 99 -0.71 0.89 -0.30
C GLU A 99 -1.57 1.30 0.92
N ILE A 100 -0.98 1.90 1.94
CA ILE A 100 -1.70 2.41 3.11
C ILE A 100 -2.77 3.44 2.69
N ASP A 101 -2.42 4.38 1.81
CA ASP A 101 -3.35 5.40 1.33
C ASP A 101 -4.51 4.78 0.53
N THR A 102 -4.24 3.75 -0.28
CA THR A 102 -5.27 2.96 -0.98
C THR A 102 -6.30 2.37 0.00
N TRP A 103 -5.82 1.74 1.08
CA TRP A 103 -6.71 1.15 2.09
C TRP A 103 -7.46 2.21 2.93
N ARG A 104 -6.87 3.38 3.14
CA ARG A 104 -7.54 4.51 3.80
C ARG A 104 -8.66 5.11 2.95
N ILE A 105 -8.45 5.23 1.64
CA ILE A 105 -9.50 5.66 0.70
C ILE A 105 -10.67 4.67 0.75
N LEU A 106 -10.40 3.37 0.64
CA LEU A 106 -11.40 2.31 0.78
C LEU A 106 -12.16 2.37 2.12
N GLN A 107 -11.44 2.61 3.21
CA GLN A 107 -12.06 2.78 4.52
C GLN A 107 -13.04 3.96 4.52
N ALA A 108 -12.65 5.10 3.95
CA ALA A 108 -13.49 6.28 3.87
C ALA A 108 -14.75 6.05 3.03
N GLU A 109 -14.63 5.39 1.88
CA GLU A 109 -15.77 5.03 1.01
C GLU A 109 -16.81 4.18 1.76
N ILE A 110 -16.35 3.19 2.54
CA ILE A 110 -17.23 2.31 3.33
C ILE A 110 -17.90 3.06 4.49
N LEU A 111 -17.25 4.11 5.02
CA LEU A 111 -17.85 4.97 6.03
C LEU A 111 -18.91 5.89 5.42
N SER A 112 -18.65 6.48 4.25
CA SER A 112 -19.59 7.42 3.60
C SER A 112 -20.85 6.74 3.06
N VAL A 113 -20.78 5.49 2.59
CA VAL A 113 -21.96 4.74 2.10
C VAL A 113 -22.99 4.52 3.22
N LYS A 114 -22.56 4.45 4.49
CA LYS A 114 -23.47 4.25 5.63
C LYS A 114 -24.18 5.51 6.11
N GLU A 115 -23.70 6.70 5.76
CA GLU A 115 -24.37 7.97 6.14
C GLU A 115 -25.54 8.31 5.22
N GLN A 116 -25.66 7.61 4.08
CA GLN A 116 -26.70 7.80 3.08
C GLN A 116 -27.76 6.68 3.06
N SER A 117 -27.65 5.70 3.97
CA SER A 117 -28.55 4.54 4.12
C SER A 117 -29.36 4.65 5.40
#